data_AF-A0A957S6S4-F1
#
_entry.id   AF-A0A957S6S4-F1
#
_cell.length_a   1.000
_cell.length_b   1.000
_cell.length_c   1.000
_cell.angle_alpha   90.00
_cell.angle_beta   90.00
_cell.angle_gamma   90.00
#
_symmetry.space_group_name_H-M   'P 1'
#
loop_
_entity.id
_entity.type
_entity.pdbx_description
1 polymer ?
#
loop_
_entity_poly.entity_id
_entity_poly.type
_entity_poly.pdbx_seq_one_letter_code
_entity_poly.pdbx_strand_id
1 'polypeptide(L)'
;MDEVSVGATTPSLISVVNSEAFLDPNKPPANAKVFAQAQEYVVRDPVHIDWPEILNRVYNPSLDLLWNGTESAATVAQMIADEANPMFAKA
;
A
#
# COMPACT_ATOMS: atom_id res chain seq x y z
N MET A 1 24.87 3.69 8.31
CA MET A 1 24.57 5.03 7.77
C MET A 1 24.56 5.04 6.25
N ASP A 2 25.33 4.18 5.58
CA ASP A 2 25.41 4.15 4.11
C ASP A 2 24.06 3.87 3.42
N GLU A 3 23.24 2.93 3.90
CA GLU A 3 21.93 2.61 3.30
C GLU A 3 20.96 3.80 3.24
N VAL A 4 20.98 4.69 4.25
CA VAL A 4 20.14 5.91 4.28
C VAL A 4 20.60 6.89 3.21
N SER A 5 21.90 6.97 2.94
CA SER A 5 22.47 7.88 1.96
C SER A 5 22.15 7.50 0.50
N VAL A 6 21.85 6.22 0.25
CA VAL A 6 21.44 5.71 -1.07
C VAL A 6 19.91 5.82 -1.28
N GLY A 7 19.15 6.22 -0.26
CA GLY A 7 17.68 6.33 -0.34
C GLY A 7 16.96 4.99 -0.52
N ALA A 8 17.63 3.86 -0.29
CA ALA A 8 17.09 2.53 -0.53
C ALA A 8 16.03 2.11 0.51
N THR A 9 16.07 2.71 1.70
CA THR A 9 15.12 2.44 2.80
C THR A 9 14.68 3.75 3.45
N THR A 10 13.41 3.82 3.86
CA THR A 10 12.91 4.96 4.63
C THR A 10 13.42 4.85 6.08
N PRO A 11 14.06 5.89 6.64
CA PRO A 11 14.52 5.87 8.03
C PRO A 11 13.38 5.70 9.03
N SER A 12 13.57 4.87 10.05
CA SER A 12 12.57 4.69 11.12
C SER A 12 12.53 5.85 12.13
N LEU A 13 13.61 6.63 12.22
CA LEU A 13 13.69 7.76 13.16
C LEU A 13 13.12 9.04 12.52
N ILE A 14 12.17 9.67 13.20
CA ILE A 14 11.57 10.95 12.79
C ILE A 14 12.64 12.04 12.60
N SER A 15 13.66 12.08 13.45
CA SER A 15 14.76 13.04 13.33
C SER A 15 15.59 12.85 12.06
N VAL A 16 15.70 11.61 11.56
CA VAL A 16 16.50 11.27 10.38
C VAL A 16 15.68 11.45 9.10
N VAL A 17 14.42 11.00 9.07
CA VAL A 17 13.55 11.15 7.89
C VAL A 17 13.25 12.63 7.58
N ASN A 18 13.38 13.53 8.56
CA ASN A 18 13.24 14.98 8.39
C ASN A 18 14.59 15.71 8.20
N SER A 19 15.71 15.00 8.11
CA SER A 19 17.05 15.61 8.00
C SER A 19 17.50 15.77 6.54
N GLU A 20 18.42 16.70 6.30
CA GLU A 20 19.08 16.89 5.00
C GLU A 20 19.78 15.62 4.49
N ALA A 21 20.22 14.74 5.40
CA ALA A 21 20.87 13.48 5.03
C ALA A 21 19.94 12.55 4.22
N PHE A 22 18.63 12.66 4.41
CA PHE A 22 17.61 11.90 3.66
C PHE A 22 16.84 12.75 2.64
N LEU A 23 16.69 14.05 2.90
CA LEU A 23 15.88 14.96 2.09
C LEU A 23 16.65 15.76 1.04
N ASP A 24 17.92 15.45 0.78
CA ASP A 24 18.74 16.12 -0.25
C ASP A 24 18.13 15.96 -1.65
N PRO A 25 17.58 17.02 -2.26
CA PRO A 25 16.91 16.92 -3.56
C PRO A 25 17.89 16.65 -4.72
N ASN A 26 19.20 16.79 -4.48
CA ASN A 26 20.24 16.49 -5.46
C ASN A 26 20.60 14.99 -5.47
N LYS A 27 20.04 14.20 -4.55
CA LYS A 27 20.21 12.75 -4.49
C LYS A 27 18.88 12.06 -4.82
N PRO A 28 18.91 10.90 -5.48
CA PRO A 28 17.70 10.13 -5.69
C PRO A 28 17.18 9.54 -4.36
N PRO A 29 15.85 9.52 -4.13
CA PRO A 29 14.82 10.19 -4.92
C PRO A 29 14.69 11.69 -4.57
N ALA A 30 14.57 12.55 -5.59
CA ALA A 30 14.45 14.00 -5.41
C ALA A 30 13.26 14.45 -4.54
N ASN A 31 12.24 13.60 -4.43
CA ASN A 31 11.03 13.84 -3.63
C ASN A 31 10.96 12.95 -2.38
N ALA A 32 12.09 12.66 -1.73
CA ALA A 32 12.16 11.82 -0.52
C ALA A 32 11.24 12.27 0.63
N LYS A 33 10.82 13.54 0.64
CA LYS A 33 9.86 14.08 1.63
C LYS A 33 8.51 13.35 1.62
N VAL A 34 8.13 12.73 0.50
CA VAL A 34 6.89 11.94 0.39
C VAL A 34 6.81 10.84 1.45
N PHE A 35 7.93 10.23 1.82
CA PHE A 35 7.94 9.12 2.78
C PHE A 35 7.59 9.58 4.21
N ALA A 36 7.87 10.83 4.56
CA ALA A 36 7.48 11.43 5.83
C ALA A 36 6.02 11.93 5.82
N GLN A 37 5.58 12.50 4.69
CA GLN A 37 4.28 13.17 4.60
C GLN A 37 3.14 12.23 4.24
N ALA A 38 3.41 11.17 3.48
CA ALA A 38 2.36 10.31 2.95
C ALA A 38 1.83 9.27 3.96
N GLN A 39 2.38 9.23 5.19
CA GLN A 39 1.98 8.26 6.22
C GLN A 39 0.48 8.34 6.54
N GLU A 40 -0.12 9.54 6.45
CA GLU A 40 -1.56 9.72 6.69
C GLU A 40 -2.46 9.06 5.63
N TYR A 41 -1.93 8.78 4.44
CA TYR A 41 -2.67 8.12 3.35
C TYR A 41 -2.54 6.59 3.38
N VAL A 42 -1.77 6.03 4.33
CA VAL A 42 -1.62 4.59 4.48
C VAL A 42 -2.92 4.01 5.05
N VAL A 43 -3.67 3.31 4.21
CA VAL A 43 -4.82 2.51 4.64
C VAL A 43 -4.30 1.18 5.16
N ARG A 44 -4.66 0.84 6.40
CA ARG A 44 -4.32 -0.46 6.98
C ARG A 44 -5.26 -1.53 6.45
N ASP A 45 -4.71 -2.72 6.27
CA ASP A 45 -5.47 -3.93 6.01
C ASP A 45 -6.54 -4.16 7.11
N PRO A 46 -7.70 -4.75 6.76
CA PRO A 46 -8.71 -5.16 7.72
C PRO A 46 -8.16 -6.09 8.82
N VAL A 47 -8.52 -5.81 10.06
CA VAL A 47 -8.24 -6.69 11.20
C VAL A 47 -9.36 -7.73 11.27
N HIS A 48 -9.24 -8.80 10.48
CA HIS A 48 -10.22 -9.90 10.42
C HIS A 48 -9.51 -11.24 10.26
N ILE A 49 -10.00 -12.30 10.91
CA ILE A 49 -9.36 -13.63 10.87
C ILE A 49 -9.28 -14.18 9.44
N ASP A 50 -10.32 -13.95 8.64
CA ASP A 50 -10.39 -14.38 7.25
C ASP A 50 -9.73 -13.39 6.27
N TRP A 51 -9.14 -12.28 6.74
CA TRP A 51 -8.50 -11.30 5.83
C TRP A 51 -7.49 -11.93 4.88
N PRO A 52 -6.57 -12.82 5.30
CA PRO A 52 -5.63 -13.46 4.38
C PRO A 52 -6.33 -14.27 3.28
N GLU A 53 -7.45 -14.93 3.58
CA GLU A 53 -8.22 -15.70 2.60
C GLU A 53 -8.96 -14.77 1.64
N ILE A 54 -9.62 -13.74 2.18
CA ILE A 54 -10.32 -12.72 1.39
C ILE A 54 -9.36 -12.01 0.41
N LEU A 55 -8.18 -11.61 0.90
CA LEU A 55 -7.17 -10.95 0.09
C LEU A 55 -6.69 -11.83 -1.07
N ASN A 56 -6.31 -13.07 -0.77
CA ASN A 56 -5.67 -13.94 -1.77
C ASN A 56 -6.66 -14.57 -2.74
N ARG A 57 -7.90 -14.83 -2.34
CA ARG A 57 -8.88 -15.50 -3.20
C ARG A 57 -9.89 -14.59 -3.86
N VAL A 58 -10.21 -13.46 -3.23
CA VAL A 58 -11.20 -12.52 -3.76
C VAL A 58 -10.49 -11.31 -4.35
N TYR A 59 -9.77 -10.54 -3.53
CA TYR A 59 -9.21 -9.26 -3.96
C TYR A 59 -8.16 -9.41 -5.08
N ASN A 60 -7.10 -10.18 -4.86
CA ASN A 60 -6.00 -10.26 -5.83
C ASN A 60 -6.49 -10.78 -7.21
N PRO A 61 -7.25 -11.89 -7.30
CA PRO A 61 -7.73 -12.37 -8.59
C PRO A 61 -8.73 -11.42 -9.27
N SER A 62 -9.62 -10.77 -8.52
CA SER A 62 -10.53 -9.77 -9.10
C SER A 62 -9.79 -8.53 -9.59
N LEU A 63 -8.75 -8.07 -8.87
CA LEU A 63 -7.93 -6.94 -9.29
C LEU A 63 -7.08 -7.27 -10.53
N ASP A 64 -6.65 -8.51 -10.72
CA ASP A 64 -5.97 -8.91 -11.96
C ASP A 64 -6.85 -8.67 -13.20
N LEU A 65 -8.17 -8.87 -13.10
CA LEU A 65 -9.13 -8.57 -14.17
C LEU A 65 -9.23 -7.07 -14.47
N LEU A 66 -9.03 -6.22 -13.46
CA LEU A 66 -8.94 -4.78 -13.66
C LEU A 66 -7.63 -4.41 -14.35
N TRP A 67 -6.50 -4.93 -13.86
CA TRP A 67 -5.16 -4.54 -14.33
C TRP A 67 -4.81 -5.05 -15.71
N ASN A 68 -5.38 -6.19 -16.11
CA ASN A 68 -5.23 -6.70 -17.47
C ASN A 68 -6.27 -6.10 -18.45
N GLY A 69 -7.19 -5.26 -17.97
CA GLY A 69 -8.22 -4.60 -18.77
C GLY A 69 -9.38 -5.50 -19.20
N THR A 70 -9.54 -6.68 -18.58
CA THR A 70 -10.66 -7.60 -18.87
C THR A 70 -11.98 -7.05 -18.37
N GLU A 71 -11.99 -6.44 -17.18
CA GLU A 71 -13.19 -5.92 -16.53
C GLU A 71 -13.06 -4.46 -16.12
N SER A 72 -14.22 -3.78 -16.02
CA SER A 72 -14.26 -2.40 -15.52
C SER A 72 -14.04 -2.33 -14.02
N ALA A 73 -13.55 -1.20 -13.52
CA ALA A 73 -13.40 -0.97 -12.08
C ALA A 73 -14.72 -1.13 -11.32
N ALA A 74 -15.85 -0.72 -11.91
CA ALA A 74 -17.17 -0.88 -11.31
C ALA A 74 -17.57 -2.36 -11.20
N THR A 75 -17.31 -3.15 -12.25
CA THR A 75 -17.56 -4.59 -12.25
C THR A 75 -16.73 -5.30 -11.20
N VAL A 76 -15.42 -5.05 -11.18
CA VAL A 76 -14.48 -5.66 -10.22
C VAL A 76 -14.84 -5.30 -8.78
N ALA A 77 -15.19 -4.03 -8.51
CA ALA A 77 -15.63 -3.61 -7.19
C ALA A 77 -16.88 -4.35 -6.73
N GLN A 78 -17.86 -4.57 -7.63
CA GLN A 78 -19.07 -5.32 -7.31
C GLN A 78 -18.76 -6.81 -7.06
N MET A 79 -17.91 -7.44 -7.88
CA MET A 79 -17.48 -8.83 -7.68
C MET A 79 -16.83 -9.04 -6.32
N ILE A 80 -15.91 -8.15 -5.94
CA ILE A 80 -15.26 -8.19 -4.63
C ILE A 80 -16.30 -8.04 -3.51
N ALA A 81 -17.23 -7.09 -3.62
CA ALA A 81 -18.25 -6.88 -2.61
C ALA A 81 -19.16 -8.11 -2.43
N ASP A 82 -19.60 -8.71 -3.53
CA ASP A 82 -20.51 -9.86 -3.52
C ASP A 82 -19.88 -11.09 -2.84
N GLU A 83 -18.58 -11.31 -3.04
CA GLU A 83 -17.87 -12.47 -2.48
C GLU A 83 -17.26 -12.21 -1.09
N ALA A 84 -16.67 -11.03 -0.86
CA ALA A 84 -15.98 -10.73 0.39
C ALA A 84 -16.94 -10.35 1.53
N ASN A 85 -18.04 -9.62 1.27
CA ASN A 85 -18.95 -9.18 2.34
C ASN A 85 -19.52 -10.34 3.16
N PRO A 86 -19.96 -11.47 2.57
CA PRO A 86 -20.38 -12.64 3.34
C PRO A 86 -19.27 -13.28 4.17
N MET A 87 -18.00 -13.11 3.81
CA MET A 87 -16.87 -13.62 4.59
C MET A 87 -16.59 -12.73 5.79
N PHE A 88 -16.62 -11.41 5.60
CA PHE A 88 -16.51 -10.46 6.71
C PHE A 88 -17.67 -10.56 7.72
N ALA A 89 -18.85 -11.00 7.29
CA ALA A 89 -20.02 -11.14 8.17
C ALA A 89 -20.01 -12.38 9.08
N LYS A 90 -19.03 -13.29 8.93
CA LYS A 90 -18.97 -14.58 9.66
C LYS A 90 -18.28 -14.51 11.04
N ALA A 91 -17.81 -13.33 11.46
CA ALA A 91 -17.10 -13.13 12.73
C ALA A 91 -18.00 -12.71 13.89
#